data_AF-A0A8S3G724-F1
#
_entry.id   AF-A0A8S3G724-F1
#
_cell.length_a   1.000
_cell.length_b   1.000
_cell.length_c   1.000
_cell.angle_alpha   90.00
_cell.angle_beta   90.00
_cell.angle_gamma   90.00
#
_symmetry.space_group_name_H-M   'P 1'
#
loop_
_entity.id
_entity.type
_entity.pdbx_description
1 polymer ?
#
loop_
_entity_poly.entity_id
_entity_poly.type
_entity_poly.pdbx_seq_one_letter_code
_entity_poly.pdbx_strand_id
1 'polypeptide(L)'
;MFYRFDTTNDSELNDDELNSIEHLKDESCTDIFFQRCDHDGDHRLFPYELFNCFQYALLPCELHNLDLDKAFWNKSMEGIFRPRCNSNVYYAARQCNLNTPRECWCVNKHGIEVEGTRQYDDHMPQC
;
A
#
# COMPACT_ATOMS: atom_id res chain seq x y z
N MET A 1 -4.73 -3.44 20.02
CA MET A 1 -5.01 -4.35 18.88
C MET A 1 -3.97 -5.47 18.84
N PHE A 2 -2.69 -5.16 19.07
CA PHE A 2 -1.56 -6.09 19.29
C PHE A 2 -1.89 -7.29 20.21
N TYR A 3 -2.31 -7.02 21.44
CA TYR A 3 -2.65 -8.00 22.50
C TYR A 3 -3.80 -8.97 22.17
N ARG A 4 -4.43 -8.82 21.01
CA ARG A 4 -5.47 -9.74 20.54
C ARG A 4 -4.91 -10.86 19.66
N PHE A 5 -3.69 -10.67 19.17
CA PHE A 5 -2.99 -11.58 18.26
C PHE A 5 -1.75 -12.19 18.91
N ASP A 6 -1.21 -11.54 19.95
CA ASP A 6 -0.17 -12.07 20.82
C ASP A 6 -0.79 -13.16 21.73
N THR A 7 -0.75 -14.41 21.24
CA THR A 7 -1.36 -15.58 21.90
C THR A 7 -0.42 -16.23 22.89
N THR A 8 0.88 -16.04 22.71
CA THR A 8 1.92 -16.48 23.63
C THR A 8 2.18 -15.48 24.76
N ASN A 9 1.66 -14.26 24.62
CA ASN A 9 1.73 -13.14 25.56
C ASN A 9 3.18 -12.75 25.88
N ASP A 10 4.06 -12.84 24.88
CA ASP A 10 5.48 -12.51 24.96
C ASP A 10 5.80 -11.09 24.46
N SER A 11 4.76 -10.32 24.09
CA SER A 11 4.86 -8.97 23.53
C SER A 11 5.55 -8.91 22.17
N GLU A 12 5.64 -10.05 21.48
CA GLU A 12 6.12 -10.20 20.12
C GLU A 12 4.96 -10.71 19.25
N LEU A 13 5.08 -10.55 17.94
CA LEU A 13 4.24 -11.27 16.98
C LEU A 13 5.18 -11.95 16.00
N ASN A 14 5.29 -13.27 16.13
CA ASN A 14 6.11 -14.10 15.25
C ASN A 14 5.28 -14.71 14.11
N ASP A 15 5.95 -15.36 13.16
CA ASP A 15 5.31 -16.00 12.00
C ASP A 15 4.17 -16.95 12.39
N ASP A 16 4.30 -17.71 13.48
CA ASP A 16 3.30 -18.68 13.91
C ASP A 16 2.02 -17.99 14.42
N GLU A 17 2.15 -16.90 15.17
CA GLU A 17 1.03 -16.10 15.68
C GLU A 17 0.34 -15.31 14.56
N LEU A 18 1.12 -14.84 13.59
CA LEU A 18 0.63 -14.11 12.42
C LEU A 18 -0.12 -15.02 11.44
N ASN A 19 0.41 -16.21 11.17
CA ASN A 19 -0.23 -17.24 10.35
C ASN A 19 -1.51 -17.80 10.98
N SER A 20 -1.64 -17.69 12.31
CA SER A 20 -2.83 -18.12 13.06
C SER A 20 -4.01 -17.16 12.95
N ILE A 21 -3.84 -15.98 12.35
CA ILE A 21 -4.93 -15.05 12.09
C ILE A 21 -5.76 -15.58 10.92
N GLU A 22 -6.80 -16.36 11.26
CA GLU A 22 -7.67 -17.14 10.36
C GLU A 22 -8.26 -16.37 9.14
N HIS A 23 -8.22 -15.04 9.16
CA HIS A 23 -8.70 -14.14 8.10
C HIS A 23 -7.64 -13.59 7.14
N LEU A 24 -6.37 -13.95 7.34
CA LEU A 24 -5.24 -13.42 6.55
C LEU A 24 -4.72 -14.41 5.49
N LYS A 25 -5.53 -15.40 5.11
CA LYS A 25 -5.22 -16.45 4.11
C LYS A 25 -4.91 -15.97 2.69
N ASP A 26 -4.76 -14.67 2.46
CA ASP A 26 -4.16 -14.18 1.22
C ASP A 26 -2.71 -13.81 1.56
N GLU A 27 -1.85 -14.84 1.62
CA GLU A 27 -0.43 -14.77 2.04
C GLU A 27 0.34 -13.66 1.30
N SER A 28 -0.12 -13.30 0.10
CA SER A 28 0.43 -12.20 -0.69
C SER A 28 0.25 -10.82 -0.02
N CYS A 29 -0.85 -10.58 0.70
CA CYS A 29 -1.18 -9.28 1.28
C CYS A 29 -0.56 -9.10 2.67
N THR A 30 -0.42 -10.18 3.43
CA THR A 30 0.21 -10.16 4.76
C THR A 30 1.70 -10.00 4.71
N ASP A 31 2.38 -10.75 3.86
CA ASP A 31 3.85 -10.70 3.79
C ASP A 31 4.31 -9.31 3.38
N ILE A 32 3.59 -8.69 2.44
CA ILE A 32 3.80 -7.32 2.01
C ILE A 32 3.51 -6.30 3.13
N PHE A 33 2.58 -6.60 4.04
CA PHE A 33 2.29 -5.77 5.21
C PHE A 33 3.41 -5.93 6.26
N PHE A 34 3.78 -7.15 6.62
CA PHE A 34 4.83 -7.46 7.59
C PHE A 34 6.19 -6.89 7.18
N GLN A 35 6.62 -7.10 5.93
CA GLN A 35 7.87 -6.53 5.39
C GLN A 35 7.89 -5.00 5.38
N ARG A 36 6.73 -4.34 5.38
CA ARG A 36 6.65 -2.88 5.47
C ARG A 36 6.63 -2.36 6.90
N CYS A 37 6.21 -3.20 7.85
CA CYS A 37 6.15 -2.88 9.26
C CYS A 37 7.48 -3.18 9.97
N ASP A 38 8.18 -4.23 9.55
CA ASP A 38 9.44 -4.73 10.08
C ASP A 38 10.60 -3.80 9.64
N HIS A 39 10.96 -2.86 10.52
CA HIS A 39 11.88 -1.77 10.15
C HIS A 39 13.34 -2.18 10.27
N ASP A 40 13.64 -3.12 11.17
CA ASP A 40 14.98 -3.64 11.38
C ASP A 40 15.24 -4.98 10.66
N GLY A 41 14.20 -5.57 10.06
CA GLY A 41 14.29 -6.73 9.15
C GLY A 41 14.43 -8.05 9.88
N ASP A 42 14.04 -8.11 11.15
CA ASP A 42 14.22 -9.28 12.01
C ASP A 42 13.06 -10.30 11.91
N HIS A 43 12.09 -10.03 11.03
CA HIS A 43 10.87 -10.81 10.78
C HIS A 43 9.97 -10.94 12.01
N ARG A 44 10.11 -10.04 12.98
CA ARG A 44 9.27 -9.94 14.16
C ARG A 44 8.65 -8.56 14.16
N LEU A 45 7.44 -8.45 14.71
CA LEU A 45 6.84 -7.13 14.91
C LEU A 45 6.71 -6.82 16.38
N PHE A 46 7.51 -5.86 16.83
CA PHE A 46 7.36 -5.29 18.16
C PHE A 46 6.25 -4.22 18.20
N PRO A 47 5.72 -3.89 19.39
CA PRO A 47 4.68 -2.88 19.54
C PRO A 47 5.05 -1.51 18.95
N TYR A 48 6.33 -1.13 18.95
CA TYR A 48 6.79 0.14 18.38
C TYR A 48 6.81 0.12 16.84
N GLU A 49 7.11 -1.03 16.24
CA GLU A 49 7.11 -1.25 14.79
C GLU A 49 5.69 -1.33 14.26
N LEU A 50 4.83 -2.08 14.96
CA LEU A 50 3.41 -2.14 14.64
C LEU A 50 2.76 -0.75 14.76
N PHE A 51 3.19 0.07 15.73
CA PHE A 51 2.72 1.45 15.87
C PHE A 51 3.11 2.34 14.68
N ASN A 52 4.36 2.25 14.22
CA ASN A 52 4.79 2.91 12.97
C ASN A 52 3.95 2.40 11.80
N CYS A 53 3.63 1.11 11.77
CA CYS A 53 2.82 0.54 10.71
C CYS A 53 1.38 1.05 10.69
N PHE A 54 0.76 1.30 11.84
CA PHE A 54 -0.58 1.91 11.92
C PHE A 54 -0.61 3.39 11.56
N GLN A 55 0.51 4.11 11.63
CA GLN A 55 0.61 5.46 11.05
C GLN A 55 0.59 5.43 9.51
N TYR A 56 1.05 4.33 8.90
CA TYR A 56 1.11 4.15 7.45
C TYR A 56 -0.08 3.41 6.86
N ALA A 57 -0.80 2.61 7.65
CA ALA A 57 -1.97 1.84 7.24
C ALA A 57 -3.16 2.69 6.74
N LEU A 58 -3.12 4.02 6.90
CA LEU A 58 -4.19 4.93 6.48
C LEU A 58 -3.79 5.88 5.32
N LEU A 59 -2.55 5.83 4.82
CA LEU A 59 -2.04 6.81 3.85
C LEU A 59 -1.42 6.17 2.59
N PRO A 60 -2.05 5.16 1.95
CA PRO A 60 -1.40 4.36 0.92
C PRO A 60 -1.03 5.14 -0.35
N CYS A 61 -1.69 6.29 -0.63
CA CYS A 61 -1.38 7.11 -1.80
C CYS A 61 -0.32 8.19 -1.52
N GLU A 62 -0.37 8.87 -0.37
CA GLU A 62 0.66 9.86 -0.02
C GLU A 62 2.02 9.23 0.24
N LEU A 63 2.06 8.04 0.84
CA LEU A 63 3.33 7.33 1.02
C LEU A 63 3.97 6.97 -0.31
N HIS A 64 3.17 6.49 -1.27
CA HIS A 64 3.66 6.24 -2.62
C HIS A 64 4.26 7.52 -3.22
N ASN A 65 3.60 8.67 -3.06
CA ASN A 65 4.16 9.94 -3.52
C ASN A 65 5.48 10.32 -2.83
N LEU A 66 5.60 10.08 -1.52
CA LEU A 66 6.84 10.32 -0.77
C LEU A 66 7.98 9.41 -1.21
N ASP A 67 7.69 8.14 -1.49
CA ASP A 67 8.70 7.18 -1.97
C ASP A 67 9.18 7.54 -3.37
N LEU A 68 8.26 7.98 -4.23
CA LEU A 68 8.60 8.58 -5.52
C LEU A 68 9.54 9.78 -5.31
N ASP A 69 9.18 10.73 -4.45
CA ASP A 69 9.98 11.93 -4.16
C ASP A 69 11.40 11.60 -3.64
N LYS A 70 11.55 10.56 -2.82
CA LYS A 70 12.86 10.06 -2.36
C LYS A 70 13.67 9.43 -3.50
N ALA A 71 13.04 8.59 -4.32
CA ALA A 71 13.69 7.93 -5.46
C ALA A 71 14.20 8.92 -6.51
N PHE A 72 13.59 10.11 -6.59
CA PHE A 72 13.93 11.15 -7.56
C PHE A 72 15.21 11.94 -7.26
N TRP A 73 15.84 11.80 -6.08
CA TRP A 73 17.11 12.49 -5.80
C TRP A 73 18.26 12.09 -6.75
N ASN A 74 18.11 11.00 -7.53
CA ASN A 74 19.14 10.50 -8.45
C ASN A 74 18.65 10.14 -9.89
N LYS A 75 17.41 10.46 -10.31
CA LYS A 75 16.89 10.02 -11.63
C LYS A 75 15.88 10.98 -12.27
N SER A 76 15.86 11.02 -13.61
CA SER A 76 14.92 11.81 -14.43
C SER A 76 13.45 11.37 -14.22
N MET A 77 12.53 12.34 -14.23
CA MET A 77 11.08 12.15 -14.06
C MET A 77 10.34 11.67 -15.32
N GLU A 78 11.03 11.48 -16.45
CA GLU A 78 10.35 11.12 -17.70
C GLU A 78 9.74 9.71 -17.65
N GLY A 79 8.43 9.63 -17.87
CA GLY A 79 7.71 8.37 -18.00
C GLY A 79 7.25 7.71 -16.68
N ILE A 80 7.46 8.36 -15.52
CA ILE A 80 7.03 7.79 -14.24
C ILE A 80 5.59 8.22 -13.92
N PHE A 81 4.75 7.24 -13.60
CA PHE A 81 3.38 7.46 -13.18
C PHE A 81 3.34 7.96 -11.73
N ARG A 82 2.68 9.11 -11.50
CA ARG A 82 2.40 9.63 -10.16
C ARG A 82 0.91 9.46 -9.84
N PRO A 83 0.55 8.72 -8.79
CA PRO A 83 -0.85 8.48 -8.46
C PRO A 83 -1.53 9.73 -7.90
N ARG A 84 -2.84 9.84 -8.16
CA ARG A 84 -3.70 10.89 -7.62
C ARG A 84 -4.32 10.43 -6.31
N CYS A 85 -4.21 11.25 -5.27
CA CYS A 85 -4.82 11.00 -3.97
C CYS A 85 -6.12 11.81 -3.79
N ASN A 86 -7.03 11.30 -2.97
CA ASN A 86 -8.24 11.99 -2.55
C ASN A 86 -8.02 12.75 -1.22
N SER A 87 -9.05 13.44 -0.73
CA SER A 87 -8.98 14.25 0.50
C SER A 87 -8.71 13.48 1.78
N ASN A 88 -8.94 12.16 1.76
CA ASN A 88 -8.69 11.26 2.88
C ASN A 88 -7.36 10.50 2.70
N VAL A 89 -6.49 10.98 1.80
CA VAL A 89 -5.14 10.45 1.56
C VAL A 89 -5.11 9.02 0.96
N TYR A 90 -6.28 8.52 0.55
CA TYR A 90 -6.41 7.30 -0.24
C TYR A 90 -6.25 7.60 -1.73
N TYR A 91 -6.18 6.56 -2.57
CA TYR A 91 -6.21 6.74 -4.02
C TYR A 91 -7.53 7.36 -4.46
N ALA A 92 -7.46 8.36 -5.34
CA ALA A 92 -8.63 8.86 -6.05
C ALA A 92 -9.23 7.74 -6.89
N ALA A 93 -10.56 7.65 -6.94
CA ALA A 93 -11.27 6.56 -7.63
C ALA A 93 -10.87 6.40 -9.10
N ARG A 94 -10.43 7.50 -9.75
CA ARG A 94 -9.88 7.49 -11.11
C ARG A 94 -8.40 7.85 -11.11
N GLN A 95 -7.58 6.95 -11.65
CA GLN A 95 -6.17 7.17 -11.92
C GLN A 95 -5.97 7.43 -13.41
N CYS A 96 -5.00 8.27 -13.76
CA CYS A 96 -4.67 8.58 -15.14
C CYS A 96 -3.15 8.72 -15.30
N ASN A 97 -2.57 7.88 -16.14
CA ASN A 97 -1.21 8.01 -16.62
C ASN A 97 -1.21 8.90 -17.85
N LEU A 98 -0.55 10.06 -17.74
CA LEU A 98 -0.49 11.07 -18.79
C LEU A 98 0.72 10.88 -19.72
N ASN A 99 1.52 9.85 -19.50
CA ASN A 99 2.57 9.46 -20.43
C ASN A 99 1.94 8.93 -21.73
N THR A 100 2.71 8.87 -22.82
CA THR A 100 2.21 8.38 -24.10
C THR A 100 2.39 6.86 -24.18
N PRO A 101 1.33 6.06 -24.39
CA PRO A 101 -0.07 6.46 -24.61
C PRO A 101 -0.81 6.81 -23.32
N ARG A 102 -1.70 7.80 -23.38
CA ARG A 102 -2.49 8.24 -22.23
C ARG A 102 -3.48 7.14 -21.85
N GLU A 103 -3.58 6.83 -20.57
CA GLU A 103 -4.50 5.80 -20.07
C GLU A 103 -5.11 6.22 -18.73
N CYS A 104 -6.37 5.87 -18.51
CA CYS A 104 -7.09 6.11 -17.26
C CYS A 104 -7.85 4.84 -16.83
N TRP A 105 -7.93 4.56 -15.53
CA TRP A 105 -8.64 3.40 -14.97
C TRP A 105 -9.26 3.73 -13.62
N CYS A 106 -10.21 2.91 -13.17
CA CYS A 106 -10.78 3.01 -11.83
C CYS A 106 -9.97 2.19 -10.83
N VAL A 107 -9.88 2.67 -9.59
CA VAL A 107 -9.22 1.96 -8.49
C VAL A 107 -10.05 2.00 -7.22
N ASN A 108 -9.83 1.02 -6.33
CA ASN A 108 -10.33 1.09 -4.96
C ASN A 108 -9.48 2.05 -4.09
N LYS A 109 -9.85 2.22 -2.82
CA LYS A 109 -9.14 3.13 -1.88
C LYS A 109 -7.65 2.81 -1.69
N HIS A 110 -7.21 1.58 -1.99
CA HIS A 110 -5.82 1.13 -1.88
C HIS A 110 -5.05 1.20 -3.21
N GLY A 111 -5.67 1.68 -4.29
CA GLY A 111 -5.02 1.82 -5.59
C GLY A 111 -5.07 0.59 -6.48
N ILE A 112 -5.80 -0.47 -6.07
CA ILE A 112 -5.99 -1.67 -6.89
C ILE A 112 -6.99 -1.36 -8.00
N GLU A 113 -6.61 -1.64 -9.25
CA GLU A 113 -7.45 -1.45 -10.42
C GLU A 113 -8.73 -2.29 -10.36
N VAL A 114 -9.84 -1.66 -10.73
CA VAL A 114 -11.09 -2.37 -11.03
C VAL A 114 -10.95 -2.91 -12.45
N GLU A 115 -10.92 -4.23 -12.58
CA GLU A 115 -10.66 -4.91 -13.85
C GLU A 115 -11.63 -4.45 -14.95
N GLY A 116 -11.10 -4.28 -16.17
CA GLY A 116 -11.88 -3.86 -17.34
C GLY A 116 -12.26 -2.38 -17.38
N THR A 117 -11.81 -1.56 -16.41
CA THR A 117 -12.06 -0.11 -16.42
C THR A 117 -10.99 0.70 -17.13
N ARG A 118 -9.88 0.10 -17.56
CA ARG A 118 -8.82 0.80 -18.28
C ARG A 118 -9.30 1.31 -19.63
N GLN A 119 -9.10 2.60 -19.87
CA GLN A 119 -9.42 3.32 -21.09
C GLN A 119 -8.16 4.01 -21.59
N TYR A 120 -8.06 4.17 -22.91
CA TYR A 120 -6.92 4.82 -23.57
C TYR A 120 -7.35 6.12 -24.24
N ASP A 121 -6.38 7.03 -24.41
CA ASP A 121 -6.51 8.33 -25.04
C ASP A 121 -7.59 9.20 -24.38
N ASP A 122 -8.60 9.64 -25.15
CA ASP A 122 -9.70 10.52 -24.71
C ASP A 122 -10.87 9.81 -24.02
N HIS A 123 -10.80 8.49 -23.88
CA HIS A 123 -11.83 7.73 -23.18
C HIS A 123 -11.61 7.78 -21.67
N MET A 124 -12.65 8.17 -20.94
CA MET A 124 -12.60 8.33 -19.49
C MET A 124 -13.50 7.28 -18.82
N PRO A 125 -13.01 6.47 -17.88
CA PRO A 125 -13.83 5.49 -17.21
C PRO A 125 -14.81 6.15 -16.24
N GLN A 126 -15.94 5.49 -16.02
CA GLN A 126 -16.93 5.87 -15.01
C GLN A 126 -16.52 5.24 -13.67
N CYS A 127 -16.01 6.10 -12.79
CA CYS A 127 -15.69 5.84 -11.39
C CYS A 127 -16.44 6.91 -10.57
#